data_AF-A0A2S2F9Y1-F1
#
_entry.id   AF-A0A2S2F9Y1-F1
#
_cell.length_a   1.000
_cell.length_b   1.000
_cell.length_c   1.000
_cell.angle_alpha   90.00
_cell.angle_beta   90.00
_cell.angle_gamma   90.00
#
_symmetry.space_group_name_H-M   'P 1'
#
loop_
_entity.id
_entity.type
_entity.pdbx_description
1 polymer ?
#
loop_
_entity_poly.entity_id
_entity_poly.type
_entity_poly.pdbx_seq_one_letter_code
_entity_poly.pdbx_strand_id
1 'polypeptide(L)'
;MKKIILALSTCLVVSNAYSQENLCEKLWQAERAKAIQIQKLKSQTCAFIWDDAKVVQLLKKLHLNPDNPQWMATDDCDVIQVGQQKYTLYKGYYKNDLSDLKIIRDSSNNLYGFFRDLGKYSFVDNAFKPTATANQYGVDLKCAALGNNPKLPNILIQHIFQSGIDLTRYSFDDNSK
;
A
#
# COMPACT_ATOMS: atom_id res chain seq x y z
N MET A 1 -55.42 6.63 -37.18
CA MET A 1 -54.35 7.20 -36.33
C MET A 1 -54.32 6.44 -35.00
N LYS A 2 -53.23 5.75 -34.69
CA LYS A 2 -52.72 5.54 -33.31
C LYS A 2 -51.32 4.93 -33.41
N LYS A 3 -50.31 5.74 -33.10
CA LYS A 3 -48.91 5.36 -33.02
C LYS A 3 -48.73 4.53 -31.75
N ILE A 4 -48.19 3.32 -31.87
CA ILE A 4 -47.69 2.57 -30.71
C ILE A 4 -46.26 3.04 -30.50
N ILE A 5 -46.04 3.81 -29.44
CA ILE A 5 -44.74 4.32 -29.03
C ILE A 5 -44.27 3.49 -27.82
N LEU A 6 -43.07 2.93 -27.99
CA LEU A 6 -42.04 2.49 -27.02
C LEU A 6 -42.44 1.78 -25.72
N ALA A 7 -41.76 0.66 -25.49
CA ALA A 7 -40.90 0.55 -24.31
C ALA A 7 -39.65 -0.29 -24.67
N LEU A 8 -38.54 0.40 -24.99
CA LEU A 8 -37.23 -0.24 -24.95
C LEU A 8 -36.81 -0.31 -23.49
N SER A 9 -36.79 -1.52 -22.93
CA SER A 9 -36.12 -1.79 -21.65
C SER A 9 -34.62 -1.65 -21.85
N THR A 10 -34.07 -0.49 -21.50
CA THR A 10 -32.64 -0.29 -21.35
C THR A 10 -32.17 -1.08 -20.13
N CYS A 11 -31.57 -2.26 -20.35
CA CYS A 11 -30.69 -2.88 -19.37
C CYS A 11 -29.53 -1.91 -19.11
N LEU A 12 -29.60 -1.18 -18.00
CA LEU A 12 -28.45 -0.47 -17.45
C LEU A 12 -27.43 -1.52 -17.04
N VAL A 13 -26.49 -1.81 -17.93
CA VAL A 13 -25.26 -2.52 -17.57
C VAL A 13 -24.53 -1.59 -16.61
N VAL A 14 -24.60 -1.89 -15.31
CA VAL A 14 -23.81 -1.22 -14.29
C VAL A 14 -22.36 -1.58 -14.59
N SER A 15 -21.72 -0.73 -15.38
CA SER A 15 -20.30 -0.82 -15.66
C SER A 15 -19.64 -0.41 -14.36
N ASN A 16 -19.12 -1.36 -13.59
CA ASN A 16 -18.18 -1.04 -12.51
C ASN A 16 -16.96 -0.42 -13.19
N ALA A 17 -17.00 0.91 -13.36
CA ALA A 17 -15.89 1.67 -13.91
C ALA A 17 -14.80 1.69 -12.84
N TYR A 18 -13.92 0.70 -12.89
CA TYR A 18 -12.70 0.71 -12.08
C TYR A 18 -11.85 1.91 -12.49
N SER A 19 -11.20 2.56 -11.53
CA SER A 19 -10.30 3.66 -11.85
C SER A 19 -9.10 3.12 -12.64
N GLN A 20 -8.60 3.93 -13.57
CA GLN A 20 -7.33 3.66 -14.25
C GLN A 20 -6.18 3.55 -13.24
N GLU A 21 -5.11 2.87 -13.66
CA GLU A 21 -3.90 2.68 -12.86
C GLU A 21 -3.38 4.01 -12.28
N ASN A 22 -3.22 4.07 -10.97
CA ASN A 22 -2.79 5.27 -10.28
C ASN A 22 -1.26 5.47 -10.39
N LEU A 23 -0.75 6.63 -9.97
CA LEU A 23 0.68 6.94 -10.09
C LEU A 23 1.57 5.96 -9.32
N CYS A 24 1.12 5.50 -8.16
CA CYS A 24 1.86 4.59 -7.29
C CYS A 24 1.91 3.17 -7.85
N GLU A 25 0.83 2.73 -8.49
CA GLU A 25 0.78 1.48 -9.24
C GLU A 25 1.72 1.52 -10.45
N LYS A 26 1.70 2.61 -11.23
CA LYS A 26 2.65 2.79 -12.35
C LYS A 26 4.09 2.71 -11.89
N LEU A 27 4.40 3.34 -10.75
CA LEU A 27 5.72 3.28 -10.13
C LEU A 27 6.05 1.86 -9.66
N TRP A 28 5.11 1.16 -9.02
CA TRP A 28 5.24 -0.25 -8.65
C TRP A 28 5.61 -1.11 -9.87
N GLN A 29 4.89 -0.96 -10.98
CA GLN A 29 5.14 -1.70 -12.23
C GLN A 29 6.47 -1.34 -12.89
N ALA A 30 6.89 -0.08 -12.84
CA ALA A 30 8.15 0.34 -13.43
C ALA A 30 9.38 -0.15 -12.63
N GLU A 31 9.27 -0.14 -11.29
CA GLU A 31 10.40 -0.47 -10.41
C GLU A 31 10.53 -1.97 -10.12
N ARG A 32 9.44 -2.75 -10.16
CA ARG A 32 9.49 -4.23 -10.02
C ARG A 32 10.41 -4.88 -11.06
N ALA A 33 10.54 -4.28 -12.25
CA ALA A 33 11.39 -4.79 -13.33
C ALA A 33 12.89 -4.52 -13.11
N LYS A 34 13.24 -3.64 -12.16
CA LYS A 34 14.62 -3.22 -11.88
C LYS A 34 15.16 -3.96 -10.65
N ALA A 35 15.53 -5.22 -10.86
CA ALA A 35 16.01 -6.08 -9.80
C ALA A 35 17.28 -5.53 -9.14
N ILE A 36 17.35 -5.61 -7.81
CA ILE A 36 18.54 -5.28 -7.02
C ILE A 36 18.81 -6.39 -6.00
N GLN A 37 20.07 -6.52 -5.59
CA GLN A 37 20.44 -7.43 -4.50
C GLN A 37 20.17 -6.76 -3.15
N ILE A 38 19.35 -7.43 -2.34
CA ILE A 38 19.00 -7.01 -0.98
C ILE A 38 19.43 -8.12 -0.03
N GLN A 39 20.18 -7.76 1.01
CA GLN A 39 20.54 -8.66 2.08
C GLN A 39 19.74 -8.29 3.33
N LYS A 40 18.89 -9.19 3.84
CA LYS A 40 18.30 -9.03 5.18
C LYS A 40 19.39 -9.29 6.22
N LEU A 41 19.62 -8.31 7.10
CA LEU A 41 20.63 -8.40 8.16
C LEU A 41 20.03 -8.99 9.43
N LYS A 42 18.90 -8.43 9.87
CA LYS A 42 18.21 -8.84 11.10
C LYS A 42 16.80 -8.28 11.17
N SER A 43 15.99 -8.88 12.03
CA SER A 43 14.79 -8.26 12.60
C SER A 43 15.13 -7.76 13.99
N GLN A 44 14.58 -6.62 14.39
CA GLN A 44 14.83 -6.03 15.70
C GLN A 44 13.58 -5.29 16.17
N THR A 45 13.43 -5.12 17.49
CA THR A 45 12.43 -4.22 18.05
C THR A 45 12.77 -2.77 17.69
N CYS A 46 11.77 -2.00 17.28
CA CYS A 46 11.91 -0.64 16.82
C CYS A 46 10.91 0.25 17.54
N ALA A 47 11.21 1.56 17.59
CA ALA A 47 10.30 2.52 18.19
C ALA A 47 8.93 2.45 17.49
N PHE A 48 7.88 2.66 18.27
CA PHE A 48 6.52 2.79 17.76
C PHE A 48 6.49 3.84 16.66
N ILE A 49 6.20 3.40 15.43
CA ILE A 49 6.26 4.29 14.26
C ILE A 49 5.26 5.43 14.32
N TRP A 50 4.23 5.30 15.15
CA TRP A 50 3.21 6.32 15.36
C TRP A 50 3.73 7.53 16.16
N ASP A 51 4.75 7.34 16.99
CA ASP A 51 5.35 8.41 17.80
C ASP A 51 6.46 9.15 17.06
N ASP A 52 6.86 8.67 15.88
CA ASP A 52 7.88 9.31 15.06
C ASP A 52 7.30 10.44 14.22
N ALA A 53 7.70 11.68 14.52
CA ALA A 53 7.21 12.87 13.82
C ALA A 53 7.42 12.85 12.30
N LYS A 54 8.47 12.20 11.78
CA LYS A 54 8.67 12.06 10.33
C LYS A 54 7.72 11.02 9.73
N VAL A 55 7.46 9.92 10.44
CA VAL A 55 6.45 8.95 9.99
C VAL A 55 5.06 9.60 9.99
N VAL A 56 4.70 10.35 11.03
CA VAL A 56 3.44 11.11 11.08
C VAL A 56 3.30 12.04 9.87
N GLN A 57 4.36 12.75 9.48
CA GLN A 57 4.37 13.57 8.26
C GLN A 57 4.19 12.73 6.99
N LEU A 58 4.77 11.53 6.92
CA LEU A 58 4.63 10.63 5.78
C LEU A 58 3.19 10.16 5.64
N LEU A 59 2.56 9.76 6.75
CA LEU A 59 1.15 9.34 6.79
C LEU A 59 0.23 10.45 6.29
N LYS A 60 0.47 11.70 6.70
CA LYS A 60 -0.30 12.85 6.20
C LYS A 60 -0.13 13.05 4.68
N LYS A 61 1.09 12.85 4.14
CA LYS A 61 1.33 12.87 2.68
C LYS A 61 0.65 11.72 1.93
N LEU A 62 0.44 10.58 2.60
CA LEU A 62 -0.36 9.46 2.09
C LEU A 62 -1.87 9.68 2.25
N HIS A 63 -2.29 10.85 2.74
CA HIS A 63 -3.69 11.17 3.08
C HIS A 63 -4.30 10.22 4.12
N LEU A 64 -3.48 9.78 5.09
CA LEU A 64 -3.89 8.92 6.19
C LEU A 64 -3.99 9.73 7.49
N ASN A 65 -4.90 9.31 8.36
CA ASN A 65 -5.00 9.84 9.72
C ASN A 65 -4.01 9.10 10.63
N PRO A 66 -2.97 9.77 11.18
CA PRO A 66 -2.04 9.15 12.13
C PRO A 66 -2.73 8.68 13.41
N ASP A 67 -3.81 9.33 13.81
CA ASP A 67 -4.56 9.05 15.04
C ASP A 67 -5.68 8.01 14.82
N ASN A 68 -5.65 7.25 13.72
CA ASN A 68 -6.66 6.24 13.44
C ASN A 68 -6.56 5.10 14.49
N PRO A 69 -7.62 4.81 15.28
CA PRO A 69 -7.60 3.78 16.32
C PRO A 69 -7.57 2.34 15.76
N GLN A 70 -7.57 2.18 14.44
CA GLN A 70 -7.34 0.91 13.78
C GLN A 70 -5.87 0.55 13.62
N TRP A 71 -4.94 1.51 13.78
CA TRP A 71 -3.52 1.25 13.59
C TRP A 71 -3.02 0.17 14.53
N MET A 72 -2.32 -0.79 13.94
CA MET A 72 -1.53 -1.81 14.61
C MET A 72 -0.12 -1.76 14.02
N ALA A 73 0.88 -1.82 14.89
CA ALA A 73 2.28 -2.03 14.51
C ALA A 73 2.76 -3.34 15.14
N THR A 74 3.77 -3.95 14.53
CA THR A 74 4.33 -5.22 15.00
C THR A 74 5.40 -5.03 16.08
N ASP A 75 5.74 -3.79 16.44
CA ASP A 75 6.88 -3.37 17.27
C ASP A 75 8.27 -3.83 16.79
N ASP A 76 8.30 -4.73 15.82
CA ASP A 76 9.49 -5.19 15.11
C ASP A 76 9.62 -4.53 13.74
N CYS A 77 10.87 -4.29 13.35
CA CYS A 77 11.23 -3.81 12.04
C CYS A 77 12.45 -4.55 11.48
N ASP A 78 12.52 -4.64 10.15
CA ASP A 78 13.60 -5.32 9.46
C ASP A 78 14.74 -4.35 9.13
N VAL A 79 15.98 -4.79 9.28
CA VAL A 79 17.15 -4.09 8.78
C VAL A 79 17.69 -4.83 7.57
N ILE A 80 17.77 -4.13 6.45
CA ILE A 80 18.31 -4.65 5.19
C ILE A 80 19.54 -3.86 4.77
N GLN A 81 20.32 -4.44 3.87
CA GLN A 81 21.47 -3.82 3.25
C GLN A 81 21.40 -3.92 1.73
N VAL A 82 21.72 -2.80 1.06
CA VAL A 82 21.87 -2.72 -0.39
C VAL A 82 23.22 -2.05 -0.67
N GLY A 83 24.14 -2.78 -1.28
CA GLY A 83 25.55 -2.37 -1.35
C GLY A 83 26.13 -2.19 0.05
N GLN A 84 26.60 -0.98 0.37
CA GLN A 84 27.15 -0.63 1.69
C GLN A 84 26.16 0.13 2.60
N GLN A 85 24.95 0.42 2.10
CA GLN A 85 23.97 1.22 2.84
C GLN A 85 22.95 0.32 3.54
N LYS A 86 22.65 0.67 4.80
CA LYS A 86 21.62 0.00 5.60
C LYS A 86 20.32 0.80 5.58
N TYR A 87 19.22 0.06 5.62
CA TYR A 87 17.88 0.62 5.64
C TYR A 87 17.04 -0.09 6.69
N THR A 88 16.09 0.64 7.25
CA THR A 88 15.13 0.14 8.22
C THR A 88 13.75 0.08 7.58
N LEU A 89 13.07 -1.06 7.71
CA LEU A 89 11.79 -1.35 7.10
C LEU A 89 10.73 -1.56 8.18
N TYR A 90 9.71 -0.72 8.15
CA TYR A 90 8.61 -0.76 9.09
C TYR A 90 7.35 -1.31 8.42
N LYS A 91 6.55 -2.05 9.20
CA LYS A 91 5.24 -2.57 8.79
C LYS A 91 4.19 -2.06 9.78
N GLY A 92 3.00 -1.74 9.27
CA GLY A 92 1.81 -1.44 10.07
C GLY A 92 0.56 -1.84 9.31
N TYR A 93 -0.59 -1.90 9.97
CA TYR A 93 -1.85 -2.26 9.32
C TYR A 93 -3.07 -1.76 10.09
N TYR A 94 -4.23 -1.77 9.44
CA TYR A 94 -5.53 -1.57 10.09
C TYR A 94 -6.11 -2.90 10.56
N LYS A 95 -6.41 -3.01 11.86
CA LYS A 95 -6.85 -4.26 12.50
C LYS A 95 -8.09 -4.91 11.86
N ASN A 96 -9.08 -4.12 11.44
CA ASN A 96 -10.33 -4.66 10.90
C ASN A 96 -10.35 -4.67 9.37
N ASP A 97 -9.68 -3.70 8.75
CA ASP A 97 -9.73 -3.46 7.31
C ASP A 97 -8.57 -4.13 6.55
N LEU A 98 -7.61 -4.74 7.26
CA LEU A 98 -6.44 -5.46 6.75
C LEU A 98 -5.57 -4.68 5.75
N SER A 99 -5.84 -3.39 5.59
CA SER A 99 -5.03 -2.46 4.82
C SER A 99 -3.69 -2.29 5.49
N ASP A 100 -2.61 -2.32 4.71
CA ASP A 100 -1.26 -2.40 5.26
C ASP A 100 -0.34 -1.28 4.78
N LEU A 101 0.60 -0.91 5.65
CA LEU A 101 1.58 0.13 5.51
C LEU A 101 2.98 -0.51 5.47
N LYS A 102 3.78 -0.12 4.49
CA LYS A 102 5.20 -0.50 4.36
C LYS A 102 6.02 0.77 4.23
N ILE A 103 7.02 0.96 5.09
CA ILE A 103 7.88 2.15 5.08
C ILE A 103 9.34 1.71 5.05
N ILE A 104 10.16 2.40 4.25
CA ILE A 104 11.62 2.32 4.30
C ILE A 104 12.21 3.63 4.82
N ARG A 105 13.25 3.53 5.65
CA ARG A 105 14.08 4.62 6.14
C ARG A 105 15.54 4.39 5.83
N ASP A 106 16.23 5.39 5.30
CA ASP A 106 17.70 5.38 5.19
C ASP A 106 18.39 6.03 6.39
N SER A 107 19.71 5.95 6.45
CA SER A 107 20.53 6.54 7.51
C SER A 107 20.47 8.07 7.57
N SER A 108 20.03 8.74 6.49
CA SER A 108 19.81 10.19 6.44
C SER A 108 18.39 10.59 6.85
N ASN A 109 17.61 9.64 7.37
CA ASN A 109 16.21 9.81 7.75
C ASN A 109 15.32 10.30 6.60
N ASN A 110 15.65 9.95 5.35
CA ASN A 110 14.69 10.01 4.26
C ASN A 110 13.73 8.82 4.40
N LEU A 111 12.47 9.04 4.05
CA LEU A 111 11.41 8.04 4.11
C LEU A 111 10.74 7.89 2.76
N TYR A 112 10.32 6.66 2.50
CA TYR A 112 9.36 6.36 1.46
C TYR A 112 8.40 5.30 1.97
N GLY A 113 7.14 5.36 1.58
CA GLY A 113 6.17 4.36 2.03
C GLY A 113 5.06 4.11 1.03
N PHE A 114 4.50 2.90 1.14
CA PHE A 114 3.27 2.50 0.50
C PHE A 114 2.20 2.23 1.55
N PHE A 115 0.96 2.55 1.22
CA PHE A 115 -0.21 2.08 1.93
C PHE A 115 -1.15 1.40 0.93
N ARG A 116 -1.42 0.11 1.15
CA ARG A 116 -2.36 -0.69 0.37
C ARG A 116 -3.72 -0.58 1.04
N ASP A 117 -4.58 0.29 0.51
CA ASP A 117 -5.93 0.52 1.03
C ASP A 117 -6.91 -0.46 0.38
N LEU A 118 -7.52 -1.31 1.18
CA LEU A 118 -8.54 -2.29 0.75
C LEU A 118 -9.96 -1.73 0.89
N GLY A 119 -10.10 -0.51 1.41
CA GLY A 119 -11.39 0.03 1.83
C GLY A 119 -11.85 -0.59 3.15
N LYS A 120 -13.18 -0.62 3.36
CA LYS A 120 -13.77 -1.10 4.62
C LYS A 120 -14.17 -2.55 4.54
N TYR A 121 -13.77 -3.37 5.51
CA TYR A 121 -14.23 -4.74 5.56
C TYR A 121 -15.68 -4.83 6.09
N SER A 122 -16.54 -5.52 5.34
CA SER A 122 -17.93 -5.79 5.72
C SER A 122 -18.05 -7.20 6.27
N PHE A 123 -18.28 -7.32 7.58
CA PHE A 123 -18.54 -8.62 8.23
C PHE A 123 -19.85 -9.28 7.76
N VAL A 124 -20.81 -8.49 7.28
CA VAL A 124 -22.09 -8.99 6.75
C VAL A 124 -21.88 -9.64 5.38
N ASP A 125 -21.12 -8.97 4.52
CA ASP A 125 -20.90 -9.41 3.14
C ASP A 125 -19.67 -10.35 3.02
N ASN A 126 -18.93 -10.53 4.12
CA ASN A 126 -17.63 -11.20 4.17
C ASN A 126 -16.67 -10.71 3.06
N ALA A 127 -16.66 -9.40 2.83
CA ALA A 127 -15.96 -8.80 1.70
C ALA A 127 -15.51 -7.37 2.00
N PHE A 128 -14.43 -6.95 1.34
CA PHE A 128 -14.01 -5.56 1.34
C PHE A 128 -14.94 -4.71 0.47
N LYS A 129 -15.26 -3.51 0.95
CA LYS A 129 -15.91 -2.43 0.20
C LYS A 129 -14.81 -1.47 -0.25
N PRO A 130 -14.32 -1.59 -1.50
CA PRO A 130 -13.16 -0.83 -1.96
C PRO A 130 -13.41 0.67 -1.94
N THR A 131 -12.33 1.45 -1.95
CA THR A 131 -12.43 2.90 -2.11
C THR A 131 -12.86 3.26 -3.53
N ALA A 132 -13.29 4.51 -3.74
CA ALA A 132 -13.69 5.00 -5.07
C ALA A 132 -12.52 5.04 -6.07
N THR A 133 -11.29 5.02 -5.59
CA THR A 133 -10.03 5.07 -6.35
C THR A 133 -9.35 3.71 -6.43
N ALA A 134 -10.05 2.64 -6.05
CA ALA A 134 -9.54 1.29 -6.11
C ALA A 134 -9.45 0.77 -7.55
N ASN A 135 -8.39 0.03 -7.82
CA ASN A 135 -8.18 -0.68 -9.07
C ASN A 135 -9.15 -1.86 -9.24
N GLN A 136 -9.03 -2.58 -10.36
CA GLN A 136 -9.85 -3.76 -10.66
C GLN A 136 -9.74 -4.91 -9.66
N TYR A 137 -8.72 -4.90 -8.78
CA TYR A 137 -8.51 -5.88 -7.73
C TYR A 137 -8.97 -5.37 -6.35
N GLY A 138 -9.66 -4.24 -6.29
CA GLY A 138 -10.17 -3.65 -5.05
C GLY A 138 -9.10 -2.98 -4.19
N VAL A 139 -7.93 -2.68 -4.76
CA VAL A 139 -6.81 -2.03 -4.06
C VAL A 139 -6.68 -0.57 -4.51
N ASP A 140 -6.57 0.33 -3.55
CA ASP A 140 -6.12 1.71 -3.77
C ASP A 140 -4.72 1.89 -3.17
N LEU A 141 -3.71 1.82 -4.04
CA LEU A 141 -2.31 1.89 -3.63
C LEU A 141 -1.86 3.35 -3.50
N LYS A 142 -1.50 3.77 -2.29
CA LYS A 142 -1.00 5.11 -1.99
C LYS A 142 0.50 5.06 -1.74
N CYS A 143 1.22 6.11 -2.13
CA CYS A 143 2.66 6.19 -1.96
C CYS A 143 3.14 7.63 -1.75
N ALA A 144 4.19 7.80 -0.96
CA ALA A 144 4.75 9.13 -0.68
C ALA A 144 6.22 9.05 -0.29
N ALA A 145 6.92 10.16 -0.51
CA ALA A 145 8.30 10.38 -0.08
C ALA A 145 8.41 11.56 0.90
N LEU A 146 9.33 11.42 1.85
CA LEU A 146 9.89 12.53 2.63
C LEU A 146 11.40 12.54 2.50
N GLY A 147 11.94 13.63 1.96
CA GLY A 147 13.36 13.75 1.65
C GLY A 147 13.68 13.36 0.20
N ASN A 148 14.97 13.29 -0.12
CA ASN A 148 15.47 13.36 -1.49
C ASN A 148 16.28 12.12 -1.91
N ASN A 149 15.90 10.93 -1.45
CA ASN A 149 16.56 9.69 -1.88
C ASN A 149 15.71 8.95 -2.93
N PRO A 150 16.04 9.07 -4.23
CA PRO A 150 15.27 8.47 -5.32
C PRO A 150 15.38 6.94 -5.39
N LYS A 151 16.27 6.32 -4.61
CA LYS A 151 16.45 4.86 -4.59
C LYS A 151 15.44 4.16 -3.68
N LEU A 152 14.86 4.87 -2.72
CA LEU A 152 13.97 4.27 -1.72
C LEU A 152 12.75 3.55 -2.31
N PRO A 153 12.05 4.08 -3.34
CA PRO A 153 10.94 3.37 -3.95
C PRO A 153 11.38 2.01 -4.50
N ASN A 154 12.45 1.99 -5.31
CA ASN A 154 12.97 0.76 -5.90
C ASN A 154 13.34 -0.27 -4.82
N ILE A 155 14.08 0.14 -3.78
CA ILE A 155 14.52 -0.76 -2.71
C ILE A 155 13.32 -1.36 -1.96
N LEU A 156 12.32 -0.53 -1.61
CA LEU A 156 11.15 -1.00 -0.90
C LEU A 156 10.31 -1.95 -1.76
N ILE A 157 10.10 -1.62 -3.02
CA ILE A 157 9.35 -2.46 -3.98
C ILE A 157 10.02 -3.81 -4.14
N GLN A 158 11.34 -3.81 -4.36
CA GLN A 158 12.11 -5.03 -4.54
C GLN A 158 12.09 -5.89 -3.28
N HIS A 159 12.20 -5.30 -2.08
CA HIS A 159 12.08 -6.05 -0.83
C HIS A 159 10.72 -6.74 -0.70
N ILE A 160 9.63 -6.00 -0.92
CA ILE A 160 8.26 -6.53 -0.80
C ILE A 160 7.99 -7.60 -1.86
N PHE A 161 8.43 -7.36 -3.09
CA PHE A 161 8.25 -8.30 -4.20
C PHE A 161 9.06 -9.59 -4.01
N GLN A 162 10.29 -9.51 -3.49
CA GLN A 162 11.11 -10.69 -3.16
C GLN A 162 10.50 -11.53 -2.03
N SER A 163 9.71 -10.93 -1.14
CA SER A 163 8.88 -11.66 -0.17
C SER A 163 7.65 -12.32 -0.81
N GLY A 164 7.41 -12.13 -2.11
CA GLY A 164 6.27 -12.72 -2.83
C GLY A 164 4.96 -11.95 -2.68
N ILE A 165 5.01 -10.66 -2.37
CA ILE A 165 3.83 -9.79 -2.22
C ILE A 165 3.73 -8.86 -3.44
N ASP A 166 2.54 -8.80 -4.05
CA ASP A 166 2.18 -7.80 -5.07
C ASP A 166 1.22 -6.78 -4.45
N LEU A 167 1.70 -5.55 -4.22
CA LEU A 167 0.87 -4.52 -3.57
C LEU A 167 -0.30 -4.03 -4.43
N THR A 168 -0.37 -4.39 -5.72
CA THR A 168 -1.53 -4.06 -6.56
C THR A 168 -2.71 -5.03 -6.38
N ARG A 169 -2.49 -6.10 -5.60
CA ARG A 169 -3.47 -7.15 -5.29
C ARG A 169 -3.46 -7.42 -3.79
N TYR A 170 -4.44 -8.15 -3.30
CA TYR A 170 -4.46 -8.63 -1.92
C TYR A 170 -4.65 -10.15 -1.87
N SER A 171 -3.85 -10.81 -1.04
CA SER A 171 -4.07 -12.18 -0.60
C SER A 171 -3.94 -12.25 0.92
N PHE A 172 -4.75 -13.08 1.58
CA PHE A 172 -4.59 -13.36 3.01
C PHE A 172 -3.21 -13.93 3.35
N ASP A 173 -2.59 -14.65 2.41
CA ASP A 173 -1.25 -15.22 2.57
C ASP A 173 -0.18 -14.13 2.74
N ASP A 174 -0.44 -12.91 2.28
CA ASP A 174 0.51 -11.80 2.41
C ASP A 174 0.81 -11.45 3.87
N ASN A 175 -0.10 -11.77 4.79
CA ASN A 175 0.09 -11.55 6.22
C ASN A 175 1.07 -12.53 6.87
N SER A 176 1.41 -13.63 6.16
CA SER A 176 2.36 -14.65 6.62
C SER A 176 3.79 -14.47 6.08
N LYS A 177 4.03 -13.41 5.28
CA LYS A 177 5.29 -13.11 4.57
C LYS A 177 6.06 -11.92 5.15
#